data_AF-C0QQZ4-F1
#
_entry.id   AF-C0QQZ4-F1
#
_cell.length_a   1.000
_cell.length_b   1.000
_cell.length_c   1.000
_cell.angle_alpha   90.00
_cell.angle_beta   90.00
_cell.angle_gamma   90.00
#
_symmetry.space_group_name_H-M   'P 1'
#
loop_
_entity.id
_entity.type
_entity.pdbx_description
1 polymer ?
#
loop_
_entity_poly.entity_id
_entity_poly.type
_entity_poly.pdbx_seq_one_letter_code
_entity_poly.pdbx_strand_id
1 'polypeptide(L)'
;MEVWVSVSGEKRKYQGSFRSVMEKIALEGKDKDLKLLSIHAPKKELRRFKRNLRAYSKDLFKTANEIAKWFYQKEYRKLSRLSKELRKKTDPQSAERYSKIQEELSQVKEKLSALS
;
A
#
# COMPACT_ATOMS: atom_id res chain seq x y z
N MET A 1 -0.82 1.32 13.51
CA MET A 1 -2.25 1.04 13.27
C MET A 1 -2.52 -0.41 13.62
N GLU A 2 -3.67 -0.64 14.25
CA GLU A 2 -4.23 -1.96 14.54
C GLU A 2 -5.63 -2.05 13.93
N VAL A 3 -5.94 -3.14 13.24
CA VAL A 3 -7.24 -3.41 12.63
C VAL A 3 -7.63 -4.87 12.90
N TRP A 4 -8.85 -5.07 13.38
CA TRP A 4 -9.46 -6.39 13.48
C TRP A 4 -10.46 -6.57 12.34
N VAL A 5 -10.31 -7.68 11.62
CA VAL A 5 -11.14 -8.02 10.46
C VAL A 5 -11.62 -9.46 10.63
N SER A 6 -12.89 -9.72 10.30
CA SER A 6 -13.36 -11.08 10.06
C SER A 6 -13.10 -11.43 8.60
N VAL A 7 -12.34 -12.50 8.37
CA VAL A 7 -12.01 -13.03 7.05
C VAL A 7 -12.68 -14.39 6.94
N SER A 8 -13.74 -14.50 6.15
CA SER A 8 -14.53 -15.74 6.01
C SER A 8 -14.98 -16.34 7.36
N GLY A 9 -15.34 -15.49 8.32
CA GLY A 9 -15.78 -15.91 9.66
C GLY A 9 -14.68 -15.97 10.73
N GLU A 10 -13.40 -16.03 10.33
CA GLU A 10 -12.27 -16.02 11.28
C GLU A 10 -11.86 -14.61 11.66
N LYS A 11 -11.66 -14.34 12.95
CA LYS A 11 -11.14 -13.05 13.41
C LYS A 11 -9.62 -13.00 13.24
N ARG A 12 -9.14 -11.98 12.51
CA ARG A 12 -7.71 -11.73 12.31
C ARG A 12 -7.34 -10.33 12.74
N LYS A 13 -6.16 -10.23 13.35
CA LYS A 13 -5.54 -8.97 13.79
C LYS A 13 -4.44 -8.58 12.80
N TYR A 14 -4.52 -7.36 12.28
CA TYR A 14 -3.46 -6.74 11.48
C TYR A 14 -2.85 -5.56 12.24
N GLN A 15 -1.54 -5.59 12.45
CA GLN A 15 -0.81 -4.54 13.16
C GLN A 15 0.41 -4.10 12.34
N GLY A 16 0.66 -2.79 12.33
CA GLY A 16 1.84 -2.21 11.68
C GLY A 16 1.58 -0.79 11.16
N SER A 17 2.31 -0.42 10.11
CA SER A 17 2.08 0.84 9.39
C SER A 17 0.76 0.80 8.61
N PHE A 18 0.17 1.96 8.34
CA PHE A 18 -1.08 2.03 7.57
C PHE A 18 -0.96 1.36 6.19
N ARG A 19 0.18 1.56 5.51
CA ARG A 19 0.49 0.92 4.23
C ARG A 19 0.49 -0.61 4.38
N SER A 20 1.29 -1.13 5.30
CA SER A 20 1.47 -2.58 5.46
C SER A 20 0.18 -3.28 5.90
N VAL A 21 -0.63 -2.62 6.74
CA VAL A 21 -1.92 -3.19 7.18
C VAL A 21 -2.90 -3.27 6.01
N MET A 22 -3.03 -2.21 5.21
CA MET A 22 -3.96 -2.20 4.07
C MET A 22 -3.51 -3.17 2.97
N GLU A 23 -2.19 -3.28 2.73
CA GLU A 23 -1.63 -4.26 1.80
C GLU A 23 -1.94 -5.70 2.24
N LYS A 24 -1.71 -6.05 3.52
CA LYS A 24 -2.04 -7.39 4.03
C LYS A 24 -3.53 -7.72 3.90
N ILE A 25 -4.40 -6.78 4.26
CA ILE A 25 -5.85 -6.96 4.13
C ILE A 25 -6.25 -7.17 2.66
N ALA A 26 -5.66 -6.40 1.73
CA ALA A 26 -5.95 -6.54 0.30
C ALA A 26 -5.48 -7.89 -0.26
N LEU A 27 -4.26 -8.32 0.08
CA LEU A 27 -3.70 -9.58 -0.42
C LEU A 27 -4.41 -10.80 0.18
N GLU A 28 -4.61 -10.81 1.50
CA GLU A 28 -5.23 -11.96 2.18
C GLU A 28 -6.74 -12.03 1.95
N GLY A 29 -7.37 -10.89 1.70
CA GLY A 29 -8.82 -10.75 1.57
C GLY A 29 -9.35 -10.85 0.15
N LYS A 30 -8.49 -11.08 -0.85
CA LYS A 30 -8.92 -11.35 -2.22
C LYS A 30 -9.83 -12.57 -2.24
N ASP A 31 -11.00 -12.42 -2.86
CA ASP A 31 -12.05 -13.45 -2.99
C ASP A 31 -12.61 -13.98 -1.66
N LYS A 32 -12.50 -13.21 -0.57
CA LYS A 32 -13.03 -13.57 0.75
C LYS A 32 -14.05 -12.56 1.26
N ASP A 33 -14.95 -13.02 2.12
CA ASP A 33 -15.85 -12.12 2.85
C ASP A 33 -15.06 -11.39 3.94
N LEU A 34 -15.00 -10.06 3.83
CA LEU A 34 -14.25 -9.19 4.73
C LEU A 34 -15.19 -8.28 5.52
N LYS A 35 -15.17 -8.40 6.84
CA LYS A 35 -15.92 -7.52 7.73
C LYS A 35 -15.01 -6.80 8.71
N LEU A 36 -15.07 -5.47 8.70
CA LEU A 36 -14.34 -4.65 9.67
C LEU A 36 -14.97 -4.84 11.06
N LEU A 37 -14.18 -5.27 12.04
CA LEU A 37 -14.63 -5.42 13.43
C LEU A 37 -14.25 -4.19 14.25
N SER A 38 -12.97 -3.82 14.23
CA SER A 38 -12.48 -2.64 14.95
C SER A 38 -11.23 -2.08 14.28
N ILE A 39 -10.99 -0.78 14.50
CA ILE A 39 -9.82 -0.08 13.98
C ILE A 39 -9.30 0.91 15.01
N HIS A 40 -8.01 0.80 15.32
CA HIS A 40 -7.28 1.73 16.17
C HIS A 40 -6.10 2.33 15.39
N ALA A 41 -6.18 3.64 15.13
CA ALA A 41 -5.18 4.33 14.32
C ALA A 41 -5.12 5.83 14.65
N PRO A 42 -3.98 6.49 14.34
CA PRO A 42 -3.87 7.94 14.37
C PRO A 42 -5.01 8.64 13.60
N LYS A 43 -5.45 9.80 14.10
CA LYS A 43 -6.60 10.55 13.54
C LYS A 43 -6.51 10.80 12.03
N LYS A 44 -5.30 11.07 11.49
CA LYS A 44 -5.09 11.32 10.05
C LYS A 44 -5.35 10.06 9.21
N GLU A 45 -4.85 8.91 9.63
CA GLU A 45 -5.02 7.62 8.95
C GLU A 45 -6.48 7.18 9.02
N LEU A 46 -7.10 7.28 10.20
CA LEU A 46 -8.51 6.94 10.41
C LEU A 46 -9.45 7.80 9.55
N ARG A 47 -9.16 9.09 9.38
CA ARG A 47 -9.92 9.97 8.47
C ARG A 47 -9.81 9.53 7.02
N ARG A 48 -8.60 9.19 6.55
CA ARG A 48 -8.38 8.71 5.18
C ARG A 48 -9.07 7.37 4.95
N PHE A 49 -8.93 6.44 5.89
CA PHE A 49 -9.61 5.15 5.85
C PHE A 49 -11.14 5.32 5.77
N LYS A 50 -11.75 6.07 6.69
CA LYS A 50 -13.20 6.32 6.67
C LYS A 50 -13.69 7.00 5.39
N ARG A 51 -12.88 7.89 4.79
CA ARG A 51 -13.21 8.53 3.51
C ARG A 51 -13.29 7.51 2.38
N ASN A 52 -12.28 6.66 2.25
CA ASN A 52 -12.26 5.63 1.21
C ASN A 52 -13.34 4.56 1.46
N LEU A 53 -13.54 4.17 2.72
CA LEU A 53 -14.59 3.24 3.10
C LEU A 53 -15.98 3.73 2.68
N ARG A 54 -16.26 5.03 2.86
CA ARG A 54 -17.52 5.63 2.36
C ARG A 54 -17.58 5.70 0.84
N ALA A 55 -16.47 6.07 0.18
CA ALA A 55 -16.40 6.15 -1.28
C ALA A 55 -16.63 4.79 -1.97
N TYR A 56 -16.27 3.70 -1.29
CA TYR A 56 -16.45 2.33 -1.78
C TYR A 56 -17.62 1.60 -1.12
N SER A 57 -18.66 2.31 -0.68
CA SER A 57 -19.90 1.70 -0.15
C SER A 57 -19.67 0.69 0.99
N LYS A 58 -18.67 0.95 1.84
CA LYS A 58 -18.22 0.09 2.95
C LYS A 58 -17.56 -1.23 2.54
N ASP A 59 -17.17 -1.40 1.28
CA ASP A 59 -16.35 -2.51 0.81
C ASP A 59 -14.92 -2.39 1.38
N LEU A 60 -14.59 -3.30 2.31
CA LEU A 60 -13.29 -3.30 2.98
C LEU A 60 -12.15 -3.74 2.06
N PHE A 61 -12.39 -4.72 1.19
CA PHE A 61 -11.39 -5.21 0.24
C PHE A 61 -10.98 -4.09 -0.71
N LYS A 62 -11.97 -3.47 -1.36
CA LYS A 62 -11.72 -2.36 -2.29
C LYS A 62 -11.07 -1.18 -1.60
N THR A 63 -11.50 -0.86 -0.37
CA THR A 63 -10.88 0.19 0.45
C THR A 63 -9.42 -0.08 0.73
N ALA A 64 -9.09 -1.28 1.21
CA ALA A 64 -7.73 -1.67 1.53
C ALA A 64 -6.84 -1.68 0.27
N ASN A 65 -7.34 -2.26 -0.82
CA ASN A 65 -6.64 -2.34 -2.09
C ASN A 65 -6.29 -0.94 -2.64
N GLU A 66 -7.26 -0.04 -2.67
CA GLU A 66 -7.08 1.31 -3.20
C GLU A 66 -6.15 2.17 -2.32
N ILE A 67 -6.20 1.99 -1.00
CA ILE A 67 -5.23 2.66 -0.11
C ILE A 67 -3.82 2.13 -0.36
N ALA A 68 -3.65 0.81 -0.47
CA ALA A 68 -2.35 0.19 -0.74
C ALA A 68 -1.80 0.67 -2.09
N LYS A 69 -2.60 0.62 -3.17
CA LYS A 69 -2.25 1.14 -4.49
C LYS A 69 -1.81 2.60 -4.43
N TRP A 70 -2.54 3.46 -3.69
CA TRP A 70 -2.17 4.86 -3.56
C TRP A 70 -0.77 5.06 -2.96
N PHE A 71 -0.39 4.28 -1.94
CA PHE A 71 0.96 4.34 -1.37
C PHE A 71 2.03 3.94 -2.38
N TYR A 72 1.81 2.82 -3.07
CA TYR A 72 2.74 2.32 -4.08
C TYR A 72 2.85 3.23 -5.31
N GLN A 73 1.76 3.81 -5.78
CA GLN A 73 1.78 4.79 -6.87
C GLN A 73 2.55 6.05 -6.47
N LYS A 74 2.41 6.52 -5.22
CA LYS A 74 3.17 7.67 -4.72
C LYS A 74 4.67 7.37 -4.68
N GLU A 75 5.04 6.19 -4.20
CA GLU A 75 6.42 5.71 -4.16
C GLU A 75 7.00 5.55 -5.56
N TYR A 76 6.28 4.88 -6.47
CA TYR A 76 6.64 4.73 -7.87
C TYR A 76 6.92 6.08 -8.55
N ARG A 77 6.04 7.07 -8.36
CA ARG A 77 6.22 8.41 -8.92
C ARG A 77 7.46 9.11 -8.36
N LYS A 78 7.74 8.96 -7.07
CA LYS A 78 8.94 9.52 -6.42
C LYS A 78 10.21 8.89 -7.00
N LEU A 79 10.28 7.57 -7.03
CA LEU A 79 11.42 6.82 -7.54
C LEU A 79 11.65 7.06 -9.04
N SER A 80 10.57 7.14 -9.83
CA SER A 80 10.66 7.43 -11.27
C SER A 80 11.24 8.81 -11.55
N ARG A 81 10.92 9.83 -10.74
CA ARG A 81 11.52 11.16 -10.85
C ARG A 81 13.00 11.13 -10.50
N LEU A 82 13.36 10.49 -9.39
CA LEU A 82 14.74 10.38 -8.94
C LEU A 82 15.61 9.60 -9.94
N SER A 83 15.08 8.53 -10.52
CA SER A 83 15.72 7.76 -11.59
C SER A 83 16.05 8.64 -12.81
N LYS A 84 15.10 9.49 -13.24
CA LYS A 84 15.33 10.44 -14.36
C LYS A 84 16.41 11.47 -14.05
N GLU A 85 16.48 11.94 -12.82
CA GLU A 85 17.50 12.91 -12.39
C GLU A 85 18.89 12.26 -12.32
N LEU A 86 19.00 11.06 -11.75
CA LEU A 86 20.27 10.35 -11.61
C LEU A 86 20.82 9.84 -12.94
N ARG A 87 19.95 9.45 -13.88
CA ARG A 87 20.37 9.02 -15.23
C ARG A 87 21.17 10.09 -15.98
N LYS A 88 20.97 11.38 -15.65
CA LYS A 88 21.70 12.50 -16.27
C LYS A 88 23.08 12.74 -15.64
N LYS A 89 23.37 12.13 -14.51
CA LYS A 89 24.62 12.29 -13.78
C LYS A 89 25.63 11.23 -14.21
N THR A 90 26.90 11.61 -14.27
CA THR A 90 28.00 10.74 -14.71
C THR A 90 28.88 10.28 -13.56
N ASP A 91 28.68 10.78 -12.34
CA ASP A 91 29.48 10.37 -11.19
C ASP A 91 29.18 8.91 -10.76
N PRO A 92 30.20 8.13 -10.36
CA PRO A 92 30.04 6.72 -10.01
C PRO A 92 29.03 6.47 -8.87
N GLN A 93 28.95 7.37 -7.90
CA GLN A 93 28.00 7.26 -6.79
C GLN A 93 26.55 7.38 -7.28
N SER A 94 26.29 8.28 -8.21
CA SER A 94 24.97 8.43 -8.83
C SER A 94 24.61 7.22 -9.71
N ALA A 95 25.58 6.59 -10.36
CA ALA A 95 25.37 5.35 -11.12
C ALA A 95 24.97 4.18 -10.20
N GLU A 96 25.65 4.00 -9.08
CA GLU A 96 25.29 2.98 -8.08
C GLU A 96 23.89 3.24 -7.51
N ARG A 97 23.61 4.49 -7.15
CA ARG A 97 22.28 4.89 -6.64
C ARG A 97 21.19 4.69 -7.68
N TYR A 98 21.47 4.92 -8.96
CA TYR A 98 20.53 4.66 -10.05
C TYR A 98 20.19 3.17 -10.13
N SER A 99 21.17 2.26 -10.03
CA SER A 99 20.92 0.81 -10.00
C SER A 99 19.97 0.41 -8.87
N LYS A 100 20.25 0.88 -7.65
CA LYS A 100 19.39 0.64 -6.48
C LYS A 100 17.95 1.11 -6.70
N ILE A 101 17.78 2.30 -7.30
CA ILE A 101 16.43 2.83 -7.60
C ILE A 101 15.71 2.03 -8.69
N GLN A 102 16.44 1.48 -9.66
CA GLN A 102 15.83 0.59 -10.67
C GLN A 102 15.32 -0.71 -10.03
N GLU A 103 16.08 -1.29 -9.11
CA GLU A 103 15.65 -2.45 -8.32
C GLU A 103 14.40 -2.12 -7.48
N GLU A 104 14.42 -1.01 -6.74
CA GLU A 104 13.25 -0.53 -5.97
C GLU A 104 12.03 -0.28 -6.87
N LEU A 105 12.23 0.29 -8.06
CA LEU A 105 11.16 0.49 -9.04
C LEU A 105 10.57 -0.83 -9.52
N SER A 106 11.38 -1.87 -9.74
CA SER A 106 10.91 -3.20 -10.12
C SER A 106 10.03 -3.79 -9.01
N GLN A 107 10.52 -3.77 -7.77
CA GLN A 107 9.79 -4.27 -6.61
C GLN A 107 8.45 -3.55 -6.41
N VAL A 108 8.42 -2.22 -6.59
CA VAL A 108 7.18 -1.43 -6.48
C VAL A 108 6.20 -1.77 -7.61
N LYS A 109 6.69 -2.02 -8.83
CA LYS A 109 5.84 -2.46 -9.95
C LYS A 109 5.23 -3.84 -9.69
N GLU A 110 6.01 -4.78 -9.20
CA GLU A 110 5.53 -6.12 -8.83
C GLU A 110 4.42 -6.04 -7.78
N LYS A 111 4.62 -5.22 -6.73
CA LYS A 111 3.60 -5.02 -5.69
C LYS A 111 2.34 -4.33 -6.21
N LEU A 112 2.46 -3.37 -7.13
CA LEU A 112 1.29 -2.79 -7.80
C LEU A 112 0.54 -3.81 -8.66
N SER A 113 1.27 -4.69 -9.34
CA SER A 113 0.69 -5.77 -10.13
C SER A 113 -0.05 -6.78 -9.24
N ALA A 114 0.50 -7.13 -8.08
CA ALA A 114 -0.15 -8.04 -7.13
C ALA A 114 -1.46 -7.48 -6.53
N LEU A 115 -1.60 -6.15 -6.51
CA LEU A 115 -2.81 -5.46 -6.05
C LEU A 115 -3.84 -5.21 -7.17
N SER A 116 -3.47 -5.45 -8.42
CA SER A 116 -4.36 -5.27 -9.58
C SER A 116 -5.31 -6.45 -9.75
#